data_AF-A0AAW5EV09-F1
#
_entry.id   AF-A0AAW5EV09-F1
#
_cell.length_a   1.000
_cell.length_b   1.000
_cell.length_c   1.000
_cell.angle_alpha   90.00
_cell.angle_beta   90.00
_cell.angle_gamma   90.00
#
_symmetry.space_group_name_H-M   'P 1'
#
loop_
_entity.id
_entity.type
_entity.pdbx_description
1 polymer ?
#
loop_
_entity_poly.entity_id
_entity_poly.type
_entity_poly.pdbx_seq_one_letter_code
_entity_poly.pdbx_strand_id
1 'polypeptide(L)'
;RLGVRLFNRSTRQLQLTPEGCTFYERSVQVLADLAEAEQSASAGALPQGRVRININVPMGRRFLLPLVPALKTQYPDIVLDIVLTDTVVDLMEDRTDIAIRHGPLTSSRLMARKLGQAEMKIVASPDYLATRGVPETPADLRRHERIGFGYHRMHDGWPQMKDGDGAHFPLPACSALASDGDAVLE
;
A
#
# COMPACT_ATOMS: atom_id res chain seq x y z
N ARG A 1 -4.71 -24.06 30.69
CA ARG A 1 -4.15 -23.05 31.61
C ARG A 1 -5.05 -21.83 31.82
N LEU A 2 -5.74 -21.26 30.81
CA LEU A 2 -6.59 -20.06 31.01
C LEU A 2 -8.01 -20.37 31.51
N GLY A 3 -8.55 -21.57 31.30
CA GLY A 3 -9.83 -22.00 31.88
C GLY A 3 -11.08 -21.26 31.38
N VAL A 4 -10.93 -20.26 30.51
CA VAL A 4 -12.02 -19.43 29.96
C VAL A 4 -12.11 -19.58 28.44
N ARG A 5 -13.30 -19.37 27.88
CA ARG A 5 -13.49 -19.30 26.42
C ARG A 5 -13.07 -17.91 25.95
N LEU A 6 -12.09 -17.86 25.05
CA LEU A 6 -11.61 -16.61 24.43
C LEU A 6 -12.28 -16.35 23.07
N PHE A 7 -12.80 -17.41 22.45
CA PHE A 7 -13.41 -17.35 21.13
C PHE A 7 -14.77 -18.07 21.13
N ASN A 8 -15.73 -17.44 20.47
CA ASN A 8 -16.95 -18.05 20.00
C ASN A 8 -16.75 -18.43 18.52
N ARG A 9 -16.66 -19.73 18.24
CA ARG A 9 -16.50 -20.27 16.89
C ARG A 9 -17.84 -20.79 16.39
N SER A 10 -18.34 -20.24 15.30
CA SER A 10 -19.38 -20.84 14.47
C SER A 10 -18.76 -21.42 13.19
N THR A 11 -19.54 -22.16 12.40
CA THR A 11 -19.10 -22.69 11.11
C THR A 11 -18.84 -21.60 10.06
N ARG A 12 -19.18 -20.34 10.33
CA ARG A 12 -19.04 -19.20 9.40
C ARG A 12 -18.23 -18.04 9.95
N GLN A 13 -18.05 -17.89 11.27
CA GLN A 13 -17.34 -16.77 11.88
C GLN A 13 -16.66 -17.15 13.20
N LEU A 14 -15.57 -16.43 13.51
CA LEU A 14 -14.85 -16.48 14.78
C LEU A 14 -14.96 -15.10 15.45
N GLN A 15 -15.57 -15.03 16.63
CA GLN A 15 -15.70 -13.80 17.41
C GLN A 15 -14.98 -13.94 18.75
N LEU A 16 -14.35 -12.86 19.24
CA LEU A 16 -13.79 -12.82 20.59
C LEU A 16 -14.90 -12.74 21.63
N THR A 17 -14.73 -13.43 22.74
CA THR A 17 -15.52 -13.19 23.95
C THR A 17 -15.02 -11.92 24.65
N PRO A 18 -15.78 -11.34 25.61
CA PRO A 18 -15.29 -10.21 26.42
C PRO A 18 -13.96 -10.52 27.12
N GLU A 19 -13.80 -11.74 27.62
CA GLU A 19 -12.55 -12.24 28.19
C GLU A 19 -11.46 -12.36 27.14
N GLY A 20 -11.82 -12.78 25.92
CA GLY A 20 -10.95 -12.81 24.75
C GLY A 20 -10.45 -11.43 24.31
N CYS A 21 -11.30 -10.41 24.33
CA CYS A 21 -10.91 -9.02 24.04
C CYS A 21 -9.90 -8.51 25.06
N THR A 22 -10.19 -8.69 26.36
CA THR A 22 -9.29 -8.26 27.44
C THR A 22 -7.94 -8.99 27.36
N PHE A 23 -7.97 -10.31 27.12
CA PHE A 23 -6.76 -11.11 26.97
C PHE A 23 -5.96 -10.71 25.73
N TYR A 24 -6.63 -10.40 24.62
CA TYR A 24 -6.00 -9.91 23.40
C TYR A 24 -5.29 -8.58 23.64
N GLU A 25 -5.98 -7.58 24.22
CA GLU A 25 -5.39 -6.26 24.50
C GLU A 25 -4.15 -6.38 25.40
N ARG A 26 -4.22 -7.20 26.46
CA ARG A 26 -3.08 -7.43 27.34
C ARG A 26 -1.94 -8.19 26.66
N SER A 27 -2.25 -9.15 25.80
CA SER A 27 -1.24 -9.91 25.06
C SER A 27 -0.52 -9.04 24.04
N VAL A 28 -1.24 -8.16 23.34
CA VAL A 28 -0.66 -7.19 22.41
C VAL A 28 0.34 -6.28 23.13
N GLN A 29 -0.04 -5.75 24.30
CA GLN A 29 0.86 -4.92 25.09
C GLN A 29 2.12 -5.67 25.53
N VAL A 30 1.98 -6.88 26.06
CA VAL A 30 3.13 -7.70 26.50
C VAL A 30 4.07 -8.02 25.33
N LEU A 31 3.53 -8.29 24.14
CA LEU A 31 4.35 -8.54 22.95
C LEU A 31 5.08 -7.28 22.48
N ALA A 32 4.44 -6.11 22.58
CA ALA A 32 5.09 -4.83 22.28
C ALA A 32 6.22 -4.53 23.26
N ASP A 33 5.98 -4.71 24.57
CA ASP A 33 7.00 -4.52 25.61
C ASP A 33 8.17 -5.51 25.44
N LEU A 34 7.89 -6.75 25.03
CA LEU A 34 8.93 -7.74 24.73
C LEU A 34 9.76 -7.34 23.51
N ALA A 35 9.11 -6.89 22.42
CA ALA A 35 9.81 -6.40 21.24
C ALA A 35 10.70 -5.18 21.58
N GLU A 36 10.22 -4.27 22.43
CA GLU A 36 11.00 -3.14 22.94
C GLU A 36 12.18 -3.59 23.81
N ALA A 37 11.99 -4.60 24.67
CA ALA A 37 13.05 -5.20 25.47
C ALA A 37 14.12 -5.88 24.60
N GLU A 38 13.72 -6.62 23.57
CA GLU A 38 14.63 -7.24 22.60
C GLU A 38 15.39 -6.17 21.80
N GLN A 39 14.70 -5.09 21.41
CA GLN A 39 15.29 -4.00 20.65
C GLN A 39 16.27 -3.17 21.49
N SER A 40 15.97 -2.94 22.76
CA SER A 40 16.86 -2.27 23.72
C SER A 40 18.06 -3.15 24.11
N ALA A 41 17.87 -4.47 24.26
CA ALA A 41 18.98 -5.42 24.45
C ALA A 41 19.88 -5.53 23.22
N SER A 42 19.31 -5.33 22.03
CA SER A 42 20.02 -5.33 20.75
C SER A 42 20.60 -3.96 20.37
N ALA A 43 20.52 -2.95 21.25
CA ALA A 43 20.90 -1.56 20.98
C ALA A 43 22.40 -1.32 20.70
N GLY A 44 23.21 -2.36 20.53
CA GLY A 44 24.60 -2.31 20.05
C GLY A 44 24.93 -3.33 18.95
N ALA A 45 23.98 -4.17 18.53
CA ALA A 45 24.20 -5.11 17.45
C ALA A 45 24.02 -4.40 16.10
N LEU A 46 25.00 -4.54 15.21
CA LEU A 46 24.87 -4.05 13.85
C LEU A 46 23.77 -4.84 13.13
N PRO A 47 22.80 -4.17 12.47
CA PRO A 47 21.77 -4.84 11.68
C PRO A 47 22.39 -5.74 10.61
N GLN A 48 21.94 -7.00 10.56
CA GLN A 48 22.44 -8.03 9.63
C GLN A 48 21.32 -8.99 9.21
N GLY A 49 21.50 -9.67 8.08
CA GLY A 49 20.55 -10.65 7.55
C GLY A 49 19.75 -10.15 6.36
N ARG A 50 18.80 -10.98 5.88
CA ARG A 50 17.99 -10.65 4.70
C ARG A 50 16.74 -9.87 5.09
N VAL A 51 16.45 -8.80 4.36
CA VAL A 51 15.21 -8.02 4.47
C VAL A 51 14.52 -8.00 3.11
N ARG A 52 13.32 -8.58 3.03
CA ARG A 52 12.48 -8.60 1.83
C ARG A 52 11.52 -7.42 1.82
N ILE A 53 11.65 -6.57 0.81
CA ILE A 53 10.88 -5.34 0.64
C ILE A 53 10.01 -5.47 -0.61
N ASN A 54 8.70 -5.30 -0.43
CA ASN A 54 7.74 -5.25 -1.53
C ASN A 54 7.24 -3.81 -1.72
N ILE A 55 7.32 -3.28 -2.94
CA ILE A 55 7.00 -1.87 -3.21
C ILE A 55 6.44 -1.70 -4.63
N ASN A 56 5.57 -0.70 -4.83
CA ASN A 56 5.08 -0.37 -6.18
C ASN A 56 6.21 0.17 -7.07
N VAL A 57 6.18 -0.19 -8.36
CA VAL A 57 7.28 0.05 -9.31
C VAL A 57 7.76 1.51 -9.33
N PRO A 58 6.89 2.52 -9.52
CA PRO A 58 7.34 3.92 -9.59
C PRO A 58 7.97 4.40 -8.27
N MET A 59 7.46 3.95 -7.12
CA MET A 59 8.00 4.34 -5.82
C MET A 59 9.35 3.69 -5.54
N GLY A 60 9.50 2.41 -5.93
CA GLY A 60 10.75 1.70 -5.83
C GLY A 60 11.85 2.36 -6.64
N ARG A 61 11.57 2.66 -7.91
CA ARG A 61 12.52 3.34 -8.82
C ARG A 61 12.87 4.74 -8.35
N ARG A 62 11.90 5.53 -7.94
CA ARG A 62 12.10 6.96 -7.63
C ARG A 62 12.66 7.22 -6.23
N PHE A 63 12.34 6.38 -5.24
CA PHE A 63 12.68 6.66 -3.84
C PHE A 63 13.54 5.58 -3.20
N LEU A 64 13.24 4.29 -3.38
CA LEU A 64 13.97 3.23 -2.66
C LEU A 64 15.33 2.94 -3.29
N LEU A 65 15.37 2.64 -4.59
CA LEU A 65 16.61 2.24 -5.28
C LEU A 65 17.73 3.29 -5.17
N PRO A 66 17.47 4.61 -5.25
CA PRO A 66 18.50 5.62 -5.04
C PRO A 66 19.11 5.63 -3.64
N LEU A 67 18.39 5.12 -2.62
CA LEU A 67 18.86 5.05 -1.24
C LEU A 67 19.67 3.78 -0.93
N VAL A 68 19.56 2.76 -1.78
CA VAL A 68 20.24 1.45 -1.57
C VAL A 68 21.75 1.59 -1.36
N PRO A 69 22.51 2.39 -2.14
CA PRO A 69 23.95 2.52 -1.94
C PRO A 69 24.32 3.09 -0.56
N ALA A 70 23.60 4.12 -0.10
CA ALA A 70 23.81 4.71 1.21
C ALA A 70 23.46 3.72 2.33
N LEU A 71 22.34 2.99 2.19
CA LEU A 71 21.92 1.97 3.15
C LEU A 71 22.95 0.84 3.25
N LYS A 72 23.48 0.38 2.11
CA LYS A 72 24.52 -0.65 2.07
C LYS A 72 25.87 -0.19 2.64
N THR A 73 26.18 1.10 2.55
CA THR A 73 27.37 1.67 3.19
C THR A 73 27.21 1.71 4.71
N GLN A 74 26.02 2.05 5.19
CA GLN A 74 25.72 2.12 6.63
C GLN A 74 25.52 0.73 7.26
N TYR A 75 24.96 -0.22 6.50
CA TYR A 75 24.61 -1.57 6.95
C TYR A 75 25.08 -2.63 5.93
N PRO A 76 26.39 -2.94 5.91
CA PRO A 76 26.98 -3.83 4.91
C PRO A 76 26.48 -5.28 5.02
N ASP A 77 26.09 -5.73 6.21
CA ASP A 77 25.67 -7.11 6.47
C ASP A 77 24.18 -7.37 6.21
N ILE A 78 23.42 -6.34 5.81
CA ILE A 78 22.03 -6.51 5.33
C ILE A 78 22.01 -6.93 3.87
N VAL A 79 21.28 -7.99 3.54
CA VAL A 79 20.93 -8.35 2.16
C VAL A 79 19.53 -7.83 1.86
N LEU A 80 19.40 -6.89 0.92
CA LEU A 80 18.10 -6.39 0.48
C LEU A 80 17.56 -7.27 -0.64
N ASP A 81 16.37 -7.84 -0.45
CA ASP A 81 15.58 -8.55 -1.46
C ASP A 81 14.41 -7.64 -1.87
N ILE A 82 14.55 -6.90 -2.96
CA ILE A 82 13.60 -5.85 -3.36
C ILE A 82 12.72 -6.36 -4.51
N VAL A 83 11.42 -6.45 -4.25
CA VAL A 83 10.39 -6.83 -5.22
C VAL A 83 9.59 -5.61 -5.64
N LEU A 84 9.68 -5.25 -6.92
CA LEU A 84 8.91 -4.16 -7.53
C LEU A 84 7.66 -4.73 -8.19
N THR A 85 6.47 -4.40 -7.68
CA THR A 85 5.20 -4.85 -8.27
C THR A 85 4.03 -3.92 -7.94
N ASP A 86 3.24 -3.60 -8.95
CA ASP A 86 1.98 -2.86 -8.81
C ASP A 86 0.78 -3.79 -8.52
N THR A 87 0.98 -5.10 -8.60
CA THR A 87 -0.06 -6.08 -8.27
C THR A 87 -0.26 -6.17 -6.76
N VAL A 88 -1.52 -6.36 -6.36
CA VAL A 88 -1.87 -6.74 -4.99
C VAL A 88 -1.37 -8.15 -4.75
N VAL A 89 -0.39 -8.30 -3.87
CA VAL A 89 0.15 -9.60 -3.44
C VAL A 89 -0.20 -9.82 -1.97
N ASP A 90 -0.42 -11.07 -1.58
CA ASP A 90 -0.50 -11.41 -0.17
C ASP A 90 0.91 -11.31 0.44
N LEU A 91 1.10 -10.28 1.26
CA LEU A 91 2.38 -9.97 1.88
C LEU A 91 2.84 -11.07 2.86
N MET A 92 1.88 -11.80 3.45
CA MET A 92 2.17 -12.90 4.37
C MET A 92 2.64 -14.15 3.61
N GLU A 93 1.98 -14.48 2.49
CA GLU A 93 2.38 -15.60 1.64
C GLU A 93 3.73 -15.34 0.97
N ASP A 94 4.00 -14.11 0.53
CA ASP A 94 5.27 -13.73 -0.12
C ASP A 94 6.43 -13.52 0.88
N ARG A 95 6.22 -13.80 2.17
CA ARG A 95 7.20 -13.62 3.26
C ARG A 95 7.88 -12.26 3.21
N THR A 96 7.08 -11.22 2.95
CA THR A 96 7.56 -9.85 2.87
C THR A 96 7.73 -9.29 4.29
N ASP A 97 8.91 -8.78 4.59
CA ASP A 97 9.18 -8.13 5.89
C ASP A 97 8.62 -6.71 5.90
N ILE A 98 8.76 -5.98 4.78
CA ILE A 98 8.32 -4.57 4.66
C ILE A 98 7.56 -4.38 3.36
N ALA A 99 6.34 -3.85 3.44
CA ALA A 99 5.57 -3.43 2.28
C ALA A 99 5.42 -1.90 2.24
N ILE A 100 5.79 -1.29 1.11
CA ILE A 100 5.62 0.15 0.86
C ILE A 100 4.54 0.30 -0.21
N ARG A 101 3.36 0.74 0.21
CA ARG A 101 2.17 0.83 -0.65
C ARG A 101 1.47 2.18 -0.50
N HIS A 102 0.73 2.56 -1.53
CA HIS A 102 -0.14 3.74 -1.53
C HIS A 102 -1.59 3.33 -1.25
N GLY A 103 -2.28 4.09 -0.39
CA GLY A 103 -3.67 3.84 -0.02
C GLY A 103 -3.83 3.39 1.43
N PRO A 104 -5.08 3.38 1.93
CA PRO A 104 -5.38 2.95 3.28
C PRO A 104 -5.07 1.46 3.46
N LEU A 105 -4.48 1.09 4.60
CA LEU A 105 -4.33 -0.31 4.96
C LEU A 105 -5.72 -0.90 5.26
N THR A 106 -6.19 -1.84 4.44
CA THR A 106 -7.40 -2.63 4.78
C THR A 106 -7.15 -3.38 6.07
N SER A 107 -8.20 -3.67 6.85
CA SER A 107 -8.08 -4.34 8.15
C SER A 107 -7.16 -5.56 8.09
N SER A 108 -5.96 -5.43 8.64
CA SER A 108 -4.96 -6.48 8.67
C SER A 108 -4.24 -6.45 10.03
N ARG A 109 -3.52 -7.52 10.35
CA ARG A 109 -2.66 -7.58 11.54
C ARG A 109 -1.33 -6.86 11.35
N LEU A 110 -1.15 -6.14 10.23
CA LEU A 110 0.08 -5.45 9.89
C LEU A 110 0.14 -4.09 10.61
N MET A 111 1.33 -3.71 11.05
CA MET A 111 1.58 -2.35 11.54
C MET A 111 1.81 -1.42 10.34
N ALA A 112 1.05 -0.33 10.25
CA ALA A 112 1.24 0.69 9.24
C ALA A 112 1.96 1.92 9.80
N ARG A 113 2.90 2.46 9.03
CA ARG A 113 3.51 3.77 9.27
C ARG A 113 3.34 4.65 8.04
N LYS A 114 2.73 5.84 8.20
CA LYS A 114 2.63 6.82 7.11
C LYS A 114 4.02 7.35 6.78
N LEU A 115 4.47 7.15 5.54
CA LEU A 115 5.75 7.67 5.04
C LEU A 115 5.61 9.03 4.34
N GLY A 116 4.43 9.33 3.81
CA GLY A 116 4.17 10.54 3.07
C GLY A 116 2.74 10.59 2.53
N GLN A 117 2.48 11.57 1.69
CA GLN A 117 1.23 11.71 0.95
C GLN A 117 1.52 12.27 -0.44
N ALA A 118 0.74 11.85 -1.42
CA ALA A 118 0.82 12.33 -2.78
C ALA A 118 -0.55 12.81 -3.25
N GLU A 119 -0.56 13.84 -4.08
CA GLU A 119 -1.78 14.30 -4.74
C GLU A 119 -1.92 13.58 -6.09
N MET A 120 -3.09 13.01 -6.34
CA MET A 120 -3.45 12.54 -7.67
C MET A 120 -3.70 13.76 -8.56
N LYS A 121 -3.29 13.71 -9.82
CA LYS A 121 -3.63 14.74 -10.81
C LYS A 121 -4.13 14.08 -12.09
N ILE A 122 -5.06 14.74 -12.75
CA ILE A 122 -5.51 14.40 -14.09
C ILE A 122 -4.60 15.13 -15.05
N VAL A 123 -3.98 14.39 -15.96
CA VAL A 123 -3.04 14.93 -16.94
C VAL A 123 -3.35 14.32 -18.31
N ALA A 124 -2.96 15.03 -19.36
CA ALA A 124 -3.01 14.56 -20.73
C ALA A 124 -1.81 15.15 -21.49
N SER A 125 -1.39 14.51 -22.58
CA SER A 125 -0.32 15.05 -23.40
C SER A 125 -0.77 16.33 -24.12
N PRO A 126 0.13 17.31 -24.36
CA PRO A 126 -0.21 18.52 -25.09
C PRO A 126 -0.81 18.25 -26.48
N ASP A 127 -0.27 17.27 -27.21
CA ASP A 127 -0.73 16.89 -28.56
C ASP A 127 -2.15 16.33 -28.56
N TYR A 128 -2.48 15.54 -27.53
CA TYR A 128 -3.83 15.02 -27.35
C TYR A 128 -4.82 16.17 -27.11
N LEU A 129 -4.47 17.12 -26.23
CA LEU A 129 -5.31 18.29 -25.93
C LEU A 129 -5.45 19.24 -27.13
N ALA A 130 -4.41 19.39 -27.94
CA ALA A 130 -4.48 20.17 -29.17
C ALA A 130 -5.48 19.58 -30.18
N THR A 131 -5.64 18.26 -30.19
CA THR A 131 -6.53 17.54 -31.12
C THR A 131 -7.95 17.37 -30.58
N ARG A 132 -8.09 17.10 -29.28
CA ARG A 132 -9.38 16.76 -28.63
C ARG A 132 -9.99 17.89 -27.82
N GLY A 133 -9.27 19.00 -27.62
CA GLY A 133 -9.65 20.10 -26.74
C GLY A 133 -9.29 19.86 -25.27
N VAL A 134 -9.34 20.93 -24.47
CA VAL A 134 -9.15 20.86 -23.02
C VAL A 134 -10.51 20.72 -22.34
N PRO A 135 -10.72 19.71 -21.47
CA PRO A 135 -11.97 19.59 -20.73
C PRO A 135 -12.06 20.71 -19.69
N GLU A 136 -13.15 21.48 -19.70
CA GLU A 136 -13.40 22.56 -18.74
C GLU A 136 -14.24 22.07 -17.55
N THR A 137 -15.05 21.03 -17.79
CA THR A 137 -15.91 20.41 -16.79
C THR A 137 -15.67 18.91 -16.68
N PRO A 138 -15.95 18.27 -15.54
CA PRO A 138 -15.91 16.82 -15.42
C PRO A 138 -16.77 16.10 -16.47
N ALA A 139 -17.88 16.71 -16.88
CA ALA A 139 -18.78 16.15 -17.90
C ALA A 139 -18.09 15.95 -19.26
N ASP A 140 -17.16 16.84 -19.62
CA ASP A 140 -16.45 16.81 -20.90
C ASP A 140 -15.58 15.56 -21.04
N LEU A 141 -15.09 15.01 -19.92
CA LEU A 141 -14.26 13.81 -19.89
C LEU A 141 -14.94 12.58 -20.48
N ARG A 142 -16.28 12.55 -20.56
CA ARG A 142 -17.03 11.47 -21.23
C ARG A 142 -16.69 11.37 -22.73
N ARG A 143 -16.18 12.44 -23.33
CA ARG A 143 -15.77 12.52 -24.74
C ARG A 143 -14.27 12.28 -24.94
N HIS A 144 -13.53 12.13 -23.85
CA HIS A 144 -12.09 11.91 -23.88
C HIS A 144 -11.76 10.42 -23.68
N GLU A 145 -10.70 10.00 -24.35
CA GLU A 145 -10.06 8.72 -24.14
C GLU A 145 -9.35 8.70 -22.79
N ARG A 146 -9.40 7.55 -22.12
CA ARG A 146 -8.81 7.35 -20.80
C ARG A 146 -7.85 6.17 -20.82
N ILE A 147 -6.65 6.38 -20.28
CA ILE A 147 -5.73 5.30 -19.92
C ILE A 147 -6.03 4.90 -18.48
N GLY A 148 -6.36 3.63 -18.29
CA GLY A 148 -6.59 3.04 -16.97
C GLY A 148 -5.44 2.15 -16.53
N PHE A 149 -5.60 1.50 -15.38
CA PHE A 149 -4.67 0.51 -14.88
C PHE A 149 -5.26 -0.89 -15.03
N GLY A 150 -4.47 -1.84 -15.52
CA GLY A 150 -4.85 -3.24 -15.68
C GLY A 150 -4.78 -4.05 -14.38
N TYR A 151 -4.43 -3.41 -13.26
CA TYR A 151 -4.35 -4.02 -11.94
C TYR A 151 -5.34 -3.35 -10.98
N HIS A 152 -5.79 -4.11 -9.98
CA HIS A 152 -6.71 -3.59 -8.98
C HIS A 152 -6.03 -2.50 -8.14
N ARG A 153 -6.62 -1.31 -8.11
CA ARG A 153 -6.25 -0.24 -7.19
C ARG A 153 -7.28 -0.14 -6.08
N MET A 154 -6.82 0.18 -4.87
CA MET A 154 -7.69 0.42 -3.72
C MET A 154 -8.66 1.60 -3.88
N HIS A 155 -8.41 2.48 -4.86
CA HIS A 155 -9.33 3.56 -5.22
C HIS A 155 -9.80 3.36 -6.66
N ASP A 156 -11.09 3.05 -6.80
CA ASP A 156 -11.77 3.13 -8.08
C ASP A 156 -12.05 4.60 -8.41
N GLY A 157 -11.43 5.09 -9.48
CA GLY A 157 -11.73 6.39 -10.08
C GLY A 157 -10.83 7.56 -9.67
N TRP A 158 -11.26 8.78 -9.99
CA TRP A 158 -10.51 10.02 -9.74
C TRP A 158 -11.05 10.68 -8.47
N PRO A 159 -10.27 10.73 -7.37
CA PRO A 159 -10.78 11.15 -6.05
C PRO A 159 -11.28 12.61 -6.02
N GLN A 160 -10.85 13.43 -6.98
CA GLN A 160 -11.24 14.83 -7.12
C GLN A 160 -12.56 15.03 -7.87
N MET A 161 -13.09 14.00 -8.52
CA MET A 161 -14.34 14.10 -9.28
C MET A 161 -15.48 13.45 -8.50
N LYS A 162 -16.09 14.25 -7.63
CA LYS A 162 -17.38 13.96 -7.04
C LYS A 162 -18.45 14.72 -7.82
N ASP A 163 -19.54 14.06 -8.16
CA ASP A 163 -20.74 14.73 -8.63
C ASP A 163 -21.37 15.56 -7.49
N GLY A 164 -22.34 16.41 -7.80
CA GLY A 164 -23.00 17.30 -6.82
C GLY A 164 -23.56 16.57 -5.58
N ASP A 165 -23.87 15.28 -5.71
CA ASP A 165 -24.39 14.40 -4.64
C ASP A 165 -23.31 13.61 -3.89
N GLY A 166 -22.02 13.89 -4.13
CA GLY A 166 -20.89 13.19 -3.49
C GLY A 166 -20.58 11.81 -4.08
N ALA A 167 -21.33 11.37 -5.10
CA ALA A 167 -21.06 10.14 -5.85
C ALA A 167 -19.82 10.29 -6.76
N HIS A 168 -19.08 9.20 -6.97
CA HIS A 168 -17.95 9.21 -7.91
C HIS A 168 -18.44 9.44 -9.34
N PHE A 169 -17.81 10.38 -10.05
CA PHE A 169 -18.15 10.64 -11.45
C PHE A 169 -17.89 9.39 -12.29
N PRO A 170 -18.88 8.88 -13.06
CA PRO A 170 -18.72 7.68 -13.87
C PRO A 170 -17.72 7.95 -15.00
N LEU A 171 -16.57 7.30 -14.91
CA LEU A 171 -15.48 7.48 -15.87
C LEU A 171 -15.78 6.72 -17.17
N PRO A 172 -15.37 7.27 -18.34
CA PRO A 172 -15.48 6.56 -19.62
C PRO A 172 -14.69 5.24 -19.61
N ALA A 173 -15.07 4.30 -20.48
CA ALA A 173 -14.29 3.08 -20.66
C ALA A 173 -12.83 3.41 -21.01
N CYS A 174 -11.89 2.61 -20.51
CA CYS A 174 -10.48 2.80 -20.82
C CYS A 174 -10.23 2.42 -22.29
N SER A 175 -9.56 3.29 -23.06
CA SER A 175 -9.07 2.94 -24.39
C SER A 175 -7.81 2.07 -24.32
N ALA A 176 -7.04 2.20 -23.24
CA ALA A 176 -5.88 1.37 -22.94
C ALA A 176 -5.75 1.12 -21.43
N LEU A 177 -5.07 0.03 -21.07
CA LEU A 177 -4.76 -0.34 -19.69
C LEU A 177 -3.25 -0.48 -19.54
N ALA A 178 -2.68 0.24 -18.57
CA ALA A 178 -1.27 0.15 -18.21
C ALA A 178 -1.04 -0.87 -17.09
N SER A 179 0.08 -1.59 -17.16
CA SER A 179 0.49 -2.60 -16.18
C SER A 179 1.08 -2.01 -14.89
N ASP A 180 1.56 -0.77 -14.95
CA ASP A 180 2.19 -0.06 -13.84
C ASP A 180 1.96 1.45 -13.95
N GLY A 181 2.41 2.19 -12.92
CA GLY A 181 2.24 3.63 -12.84
C GLY A 181 3.12 4.44 -13.80
N ASP A 182 4.28 3.92 -14.21
CA ASP A 182 5.20 4.62 -15.12
C ASP A 182 4.69 4.55 -16.56
N ALA A 183 4.13 3.41 -16.96
CA ALA A 183 3.61 3.16 -18.31
C ALA A 183 2.42 4.05 -18.72
N VAL A 184 1.81 4.82 -17.82
CA VAL A 184 0.77 5.82 -18.15
C VAL A 184 1.37 7.16 -18.58
N LEU A 185 2.66 7.38 -18.32
CA LEU A 185 3.35 8.63 -18.63
C LEU A 185 4.08 8.59 -19.99
N GLU A 186 4.16 7.43 -20.62
CA GLU A 186 4.76 7.20 -21.95
C GLU A 186 3.69 7.23 -23.05
#